data_AF-A0A9E4CUJ8-F1
#
_entry.id   AF-A0A9E4CUJ8-F1
#
_cell.length_a   1.000
_cell.length_b   1.000
_cell.length_c   1.000
_cell.angle_alpha   90.00
_cell.angle_beta   90.00
_cell.angle_gamma   90.00
#
_symmetry.space_group_name_H-M   'P 1'
#
loop_
_entity.id
_entity.type
_entity.pdbx_description
1 polymer ?
#
loop_
_entity_poly.entity_id
_entity_poly.type
_entity_poly.pdbx_seq_one_letter_code
_entity_poly.pdbx_strand_id
1 'polypeptide(L)' 'RWGTAGLHVRNCVAVATDGTAAALTLETDAASWAGLLTGGGLATLLDSGAATVSGGTAEQVAAILALFDLPETG' A
#
# COMPACT_ATOMS: atom_id res chain seq x y z
N ARG A 1 -6.52 -0.32 18.28
CA ARG A 1 -5.12 -0.44 17.80
C ARG A 1 -5.22 -0.82 16.35
N TRP A 2 -4.77 0.02 15.42
CA TRP A 2 -4.70 -0.34 14.01
C TRP A 2 -3.70 -1.51 13.90
N GLY A 3 -4.11 -2.61 13.29
CA GLY A 3 -3.31 -3.83 13.19
C GLY A 3 -2.37 -3.78 11.99
N THR A 4 -1.36 -4.65 11.99
CA THR A 4 -0.54 -4.93 10.80
C THR A 4 -1.31 -5.89 9.90
N ALA A 5 -1.33 -5.60 8.61
CA ALA A 5 -1.79 -6.52 7.57
C ALA A 5 -0.70 -6.61 6.50
N GLY A 6 -0.68 -7.71 5.75
CA GLY A 6 0.28 -7.89 4.66
C GLY A 6 -0.37 -8.42 3.40
N LEU A 7 0.39 -8.31 2.32
CA LEU A 7 0.00 -8.75 1.00
C LEU A 7 1.18 -9.48 0.35
N HIS A 8 0.97 -10.73 -0.03
CA HIS A 8 1.94 -11.47 -0.83
C HIS A 8 1.39 -11.61 -2.25
N VAL A 9 2.09 -11.01 -3.21
CA VAL A 9 1.77 -11.11 -4.64
C VAL A 9 2.74 -12.06 -5.33
N ARG A 10 2.21 -13.15 -5.91
CA ARG A 10 2.99 -14.12 -6.68
C ARG A 10 2.12 -14.76 -7.75
N ASN A 11 2.66 -14.98 -8.94
CA ASN A 11 1.96 -15.61 -10.07
C ASN A 11 0.60 -14.94 -10.38
N CYS A 12 0.56 -13.60 -10.33
CA CYS A 12 -0.66 -12.80 -10.52
C CYS A 12 -1.78 -13.07 -9.50
N VAL A 13 -1.44 -13.64 -8.34
CA VAL A 13 -2.38 -13.84 -7.22
C VAL A 13 -1.90 -13.05 -6.02
N ALA A 14 -2.81 -12.29 -5.43
CA ALA A 14 -2.60 -11.54 -4.20
C ALA A 14 -3.26 -12.27 -3.03
N VAL A 15 -2.47 -12.60 -2.00
CA VAL A 15 -2.93 -13.31 -0.81
C VAL A 15 -2.70 -12.46 0.42
N ALA A 16 -3.74 -12.28 1.23
CA ALA A 16 -3.65 -11.59 2.51
C ALA A 16 -2.77 -12.38 3.50
N THR A 17 -1.94 -11.65 4.25
CA THR A 17 -1.08 -12.19 5.31
C THR A 17 -1.18 -11.30 6.55
N ASP A 18 -0.52 -11.68 7.63
CA ASP A 18 -0.37 -10.86 8.84
C ASP A 18 0.71 -9.77 8.71
N GLY A 19 1.41 -9.71 7.58
CA GLY A 19 2.52 -8.77 7.34
C GLY A 19 3.84 -9.16 7.99
N THR A 20 3.90 -10.31 8.65
CA THR A 20 5.15 -10.81 9.23
C THR A 20 6.17 -11.07 8.12
N ALA A 21 7.40 -10.59 8.31
CA ALA A 21 8.51 -10.72 7.34
C ALA A 21 8.25 -10.09 5.96
N ALA A 22 7.41 -9.05 5.89
CA ALA A 22 7.24 -8.27 4.66
C ALA A 22 8.58 -7.69 4.19
N ALA A 23 8.87 -7.84 2.89
CA ALA A 23 10.06 -7.26 2.27
C ALA A 23 9.91 -5.75 2.03
N LEU A 24 8.68 -5.27 1.88
CA LEU A 24 8.31 -3.88 1.66
C LEU A 24 7.21 -3.52 2.66
N THR A 25 7.37 -2.39 3.33
CA THR A 25 6.41 -1.92 4.34
C THR A 25 6.00 -0.50 4.01
N LEU A 26 4.69 -0.27 3.94
CA LEU A 26 4.06 1.05 3.89
C LEU A 26 3.40 1.29 5.25
N GLU A 27 3.89 2.27 6.01
CA GLU A 27 3.28 2.70 7.26
C GLU A 27 2.49 3.99 7.01
N THR A 28 1.21 3.99 7.37
CA THR A 28 0.30 5.12 7.17
C THR A 28 -0.90 5.01 8.12
N ASP A 29 -1.69 6.08 8.24
CA ASP A 29 -2.96 6.02 8.95
C ASP A 29 -4.08 5.47 8.07
N ALA A 30 -5.21 5.13 8.68
CA ALA A 30 -6.29 4.51 7.93
C ALA A 30 -7.06 5.44 7.00
N ALA A 31 -7.05 6.75 7.25
CA ALA A 31 -7.68 7.71 6.35
C ALA A 31 -6.88 7.79 5.05
N SER A 32 -5.56 7.85 5.16
CA SER A 32 -4.60 7.83 4.06
C SER A 32 -4.63 6.49 3.33
N TRP A 33 -4.72 5.37 4.07
CA TRP A 33 -4.91 4.05 3.48
C TRP A 33 -6.21 3.95 2.67
N ALA A 34 -7.34 4.41 3.22
CA ALA A 34 -8.61 4.44 2.50
C ALA A 34 -8.53 5.33 1.25
N GLY A 35 -7.83 6.47 1.34
CA GLY A 35 -7.56 7.34 0.21
C GLY A 35 -6.80 6.65 -0.92
N LEU A 36 -5.77 5.87 -0.62
CA LEU A 36 -5.05 5.07 -1.64
C LEU A 36 -5.97 4.10 -2.36
N LEU A 37 -6.82 3.39 -1.61
CA LEU A 37 -7.75 2.40 -2.15
C LEU A 37 -8.86 3.01 -3.02
N THR A 38 -9.08 4.32 -2.94
CA THR A 38 -10.07 5.05 -3.74
C THR A 38 -9.43 5.97 -4.78
N GLY A 39 -8.13 5.81 -5.05
CA GLY A 39 -7.42 6.50 -6.14
C GLY A 39 -6.59 7.71 -5.73
N GLY A 40 -6.35 7.89 -4.43
CA GLY A 40 -5.34 8.81 -3.92
C GLY A 40 -3.92 8.42 -4.35
N GLY A 41 -3.05 9.41 -4.51
CA GLY A 41 -1.67 9.19 -4.95
C GLY A 41 -0.70 8.89 -3.80
N LEU A 42 0.05 7.79 -3.91
CA LEU A 42 1.11 7.44 -2.95
C LEU A 42 2.15 8.56 -2.80
N ALA A 43 2.58 9.17 -3.90
CA ALA A 43 3.56 10.27 -3.88
C ALA A 43 3.08 11.44 -2.99
N THR A 44 1.80 11.83 -3.10
CA THR A 44 1.22 12.89 -2.29
C THR A 44 1.24 12.57 -0.78
N LEU A 45 1.01 11.31 -0.42
CA LEU A 45 1.07 10.88 0.99
C LEU A 45 2.49 10.86 1.53
N LEU A 46 3.47 10.48 0.71
CA LEU A 46 4.88 10.53 1.08
C LEU A 46 5.37 11.97 1.23
N ASP A 47 5.05 12.84 0.27
CA ASP A 47 5.44 14.27 0.28
C ASP A 47 4.84 15.03 1.48
N SER A 48 3.64 14.65 1.91
CA SER A 48 2.98 15.22 3.10
C SER A 48 3.43 14.60 4.43
N GLY A 49 4.20 13.51 4.40
CA GLY A 49 4.58 12.74 5.59
C GLY A 49 3.45 11.90 6.20
N ALA A 50 2.31 11.78 5.51
CA ALA A 50 1.19 10.93 5.93
C ALA A 50 1.46 9.43 5.71
N ALA A 51 2.51 9.09 4.96
CA ALA A 51 2.99 7.74 4.79
C ALA A 51 4.53 7.68 4.82
N THR A 52 5.06 6.52 5.19
CA THR A 52 6.49 6.21 5.09
C THR A 52 6.69 4.82 4.49
N VAL A 53 7.79 4.65 3.74
CA VAL A 53 8.18 3.36 3.14
C VAL A 53 9.48 2.87 3.78
N SER A 54 9.53 1.59 4.12
CA SER A 54 10.72 0.90 4.59
C SER A 54 10.87 -0.48 3.95
N GLY A 55 12.07 -1.08 4.03
CA GLY A 55 12.40 -2.35 3.37
C GLY A 55 12.65 -2.24 1.86
N GLY A 56 12.27 -1.12 1.22
CA GLY A 56 12.56 -0.82 -0.19
C GLY A 56 12.26 0.63 -0.56
N THR A 57 11.82 0.85 -1.80
CA THR A 57 11.60 2.17 -2.42
C THR A 57 10.11 2.48 -2.62
N ALA A 58 9.77 3.76 -2.74
CA ALA A 58 8.41 4.21 -3.04
C ALA A 58 7.91 3.67 -4.39
N GLU A 59 8.80 3.60 -5.38
CA GLU A 59 8.52 3.07 -6.71
C GLU A 59 8.14 1.59 -6.68
N GLN A 60 8.77 0.79 -5.81
CA GLN A 60 8.42 -0.62 -5.64
C GLN A 60 7.02 -0.78 -5.02
N VAL A 61 6.67 0.04 -4.03
CA VAL A 61 5.31 0.04 -3.45
C VAL A 61 4.29 0.50 -4.48
N ALA A 62 4.58 1.56 -5.23
CA ALA A 62 3.71 2.05 -6.32
C ALA A 62 3.48 0.97 -7.39
N ALA A 63 4.52 0.23 -7.77
CA ALA A 63 4.42 -0.86 -8.73
C ALA A 63 3.50 -1.99 -8.24
N ILE A 64 3.49 -2.30 -6.94
CA ILE A 64 2.57 -3.29 -6.36
C ILE A 64 1.14 -2.75 -6.35
N LEU A 65 0.93 -1.50 -5.94
CA LEU A 65 -0.40 -0.88 -5.93
C LEU A 65 -1.02 -0.80 -7.33
N ALA A 66 -0.19 -0.56 -8.35
CA ALA A 66 -0.61 -0.51 -9.75
C ALA A 66 -1.09 -1.87 -10.32
N LEU A 67 -0.95 -2.97 -9.57
CA LEU A 67 -1.50 -4.28 -9.96
C LEU A 67 -3.01 -4.40 -9.70
N PHE A 68 -3.59 -3.46 -8.96
CA PHE A 68 -4.99 -3.50 -8.56
C PHE A 68 -5.79 -2.43 -9.29
N ASP A 69 -6.95 -2.84 -9.81
CA ASP A 69 -7.92 -1.88 -10.33
C ASP A 69 -8.48 -1.04 -9.19
N LEU A 70 -8.63 0.26 -9.47
CA LEU A 70 -9.35 1.16 -8.58
C LEU A 70 -10.85 1.05 -8.88
N PRO A 71 -11.72 1.23 -7.86
CA PRO A 71 -13.15 1.29 -8.10
C PRO A 71 -13.47 2.42 -9.08
N GLU A 72 -14.31 2.15 -10.08
CA GLU A 72 -14.84 3.19 -10.96
C GLU A 72 -15.58 4.22 -10.11
N THR A 73 -15.10 5.46 -10.11
CA THR A 73 -15.88 6.59 -9.59
C THR A 73 -16.98 6.89 -10.60
N GLY A 74 -18.21 6.46 -10.27
CA GLY A 74 -19.42 6.80 -11.02
C GLY A 74 -19.76 8.28 -11.01
#